data_AF-G7VGQ3-F1
#
_entry.id   AF-G7VGQ3-F1
#
_cell.length_a   1.000
_cell.length_b   1.000
_cell.length_c   1.000
_cell.angle_alpha   90.00
_cell.angle_beta   90.00
_cell.angle_gamma   90.00
#
_symmetry.space_group_name_H-M   'P 1'
#
loop_
_entity.id
_entity.type
_entity.pdbx_description
1 polymer ?
#
loop_
_entity_poly.entity_id
_entity_poly.type
_entity_poly.pdbx_seq_one_letter_code
_entity_poly.pdbx_strand_id
1 'polypeptide(L)'
;MAERWVVLGVSLALAVSVAALFLAFTACRAPPQPPQPAKPKIVLVPVNYVIDSPQVDKTVSALTSIAQRDDVAGIVLVIDSPGGTVSATEALYTALRGINKTKYAVVNGLAASGAYYVAVAADKIYATPSSWVGSVGVIAVLWPEEYFYDIPDYVYTTGPLKYYGRELVDYYNDIERVRLNFVNAVLKGRAGKIKADPQVFETATIFTADQAKSLGLVDEIGGIFDAVRDMAQRLGLTQYEVKYLSQVANVSTAPAGAQYKVELSTLLNSTPVPIFYILPTAVQWMLPADGGGNKTPPPAAPPEKPYVVLDMAHDNMVPRSFIEVLRAELATRGYALVSAASEYQLSTLLANATGLVVVNPTAPFSRDGVRAVLNATARGVRVAYFYDMRASAVVVSSGAAYVAPYSLFAVFDPLLTYFNMSGLRAVYNFTAGGANYTENWQFVAVRPRGNWTLLRGVERLLLFSPSAVAASTPLRLEAWGYVFGYGWGNYTVAAQVGNFTFIGTVRSFTPYFITQGDNWRFFKNVVDWLVEKRPIAKKLGPVSAVIYTG
;
A
#
# COMPACT_ATOMS: atom_id res chain seq x y z
N MET A 1 24.68 -88.02 -58.59
CA MET A 1 24.20 -86.72 -59.12
C MET A 1 22.74 -86.39 -58.75
N ALA A 2 21.90 -87.36 -58.32
CA ALA A 2 20.49 -87.11 -57.98
C ALA A 2 20.25 -86.31 -56.67
N GLU A 3 21.09 -86.47 -55.64
CA GLU A 3 20.89 -85.79 -54.34
C GLU A 3 21.10 -84.27 -54.38
N ARG A 4 21.97 -83.76 -55.27
CA ARG A 4 22.24 -82.32 -55.38
C ARG A 4 21.04 -81.53 -55.92
N TRP A 5 20.22 -82.13 -56.78
CA TRP A 5 19.03 -81.48 -57.35
C TRP A 5 17.88 -81.40 -56.36
N VAL A 6 17.77 -82.36 -55.43
CA VAL A 6 16.76 -82.33 -54.36
C VAL A 6 17.07 -81.24 -53.35
N VAL A 7 18.33 -81.09 -52.93
CA VAL A 7 18.74 -80.01 -52.02
C VAL A 7 18.54 -78.63 -52.65
N LEU A 8 18.85 -78.48 -53.94
CA LEU A 8 18.58 -77.24 -54.70
C LEU A 8 17.08 -76.95 -54.81
N GLY A 9 16.26 -77.96 -55.10
CA GLY A 9 14.80 -77.82 -55.18
C GLY A 9 14.16 -77.41 -53.86
N VAL A 10 14.58 -78.03 -52.75
CA VAL A 10 14.09 -77.70 -51.40
C VAL A 10 14.55 -76.30 -50.97
N SER A 11 15.80 -75.93 -51.27
CA SER A 11 16.32 -74.59 -50.95
C SER A 11 15.58 -73.50 -51.72
N LEU A 12 15.27 -73.75 -52.99
CA LEU A 12 14.50 -72.82 -53.82
C LEU A 12 13.05 -72.70 -53.33
N ALA A 13 12.41 -73.82 -53.00
CA ALA A 13 11.06 -73.82 -52.45
C ALA A 13 10.98 -73.08 -51.10
N LEU A 14 11.99 -73.25 -50.23
CA LEU A 14 12.08 -72.54 -48.97
C LEU A 14 12.27 -71.03 -49.19
N ALA A 15 13.16 -70.65 -50.11
CA ALA A 15 13.40 -69.24 -50.45
C ALA A 15 12.15 -68.56 -51.01
N VAL A 16 11.40 -69.25 -51.89
CA VAL A 16 10.13 -68.76 -52.44
C VAL A 16 9.06 -68.65 -51.36
N SER A 17 9.00 -69.62 -50.43
CA SER A 17 8.04 -69.59 -49.32
C SER A 17 8.33 -68.46 -48.33
N VAL A 18 9.61 -68.22 -48.02
CA VAL A 18 10.05 -67.10 -47.18
C VAL A 18 9.76 -65.76 -47.88
N ALA A 19 10.02 -65.65 -49.18
CA ALA A 19 9.71 -64.46 -49.96
C ALA A 19 8.20 -64.19 -50.02
N ALA A 20 7.37 -65.23 -50.18
CA ALA A 20 5.93 -65.12 -50.17
C ALA A 20 5.38 -64.71 -48.79
N LEU A 21 5.93 -65.25 -47.71
CA LEU A 21 5.61 -64.84 -46.33
C LEU A 21 6.03 -63.40 -46.06
N PHE A 22 7.18 -62.97 -46.58
CA PHE A 22 7.66 -61.60 -46.44
C PHE A 22 6.78 -60.60 -47.20
N LEU A 23 6.35 -60.97 -48.41
CA LEU A 23 5.41 -60.18 -49.23
C LEU A 23 4.00 -60.14 -48.62
N ALA A 24 3.51 -61.24 -48.05
CA ALA A 24 2.25 -61.26 -47.33
C ALA A 24 2.31 -60.39 -46.06
N PHE A 25 3.44 -60.41 -45.34
CA PHE A 25 3.66 -59.58 -44.16
C PHE A 25 3.74 -58.09 -44.49
N THR A 26 4.35 -57.71 -45.62
CA THR A 26 4.39 -56.32 -46.07
C THR A 26 3.07 -55.84 -46.67
N ALA A 27 2.31 -56.72 -47.33
CA ALA A 27 0.98 -56.41 -47.87
C ALA A 27 -0.10 -56.28 -46.78
N CYS A 28 0.07 -56.92 -45.62
CA CYS A 28 -0.81 -56.79 -44.45
C CYS A 28 -0.50 -55.56 -43.57
N ARG A 29 0.54 -54.77 -43.87
CA ARG A 29 0.70 -53.48 -43.21
C ARG A 29 -0.36 -52.54 -43.76
N ALA A 30 -1.32 -52.18 -42.90
CA ALA A 30 -2.25 -51.11 -43.19
C ALA A 30 -1.48 -49.90 -43.73
N PRO A 31 -1.93 -49.28 -44.85
CA PRO A 31 -1.26 -48.10 -45.38
C PRO A 31 -1.13 -47.08 -44.23
N PRO A 32 0.04 -46.41 -44.09
CA PRO A 32 0.22 -45.39 -43.07
C PRO A 32 -0.94 -44.40 -43.21
N GLN A 33 -1.74 -44.25 -42.14
CA GLN A 33 -2.86 -43.33 -42.18
C GLN A 33 -2.33 -41.96 -42.61
N PRO A 34 -3.00 -41.26 -43.54
CA PRO A 34 -2.60 -39.91 -43.88
C PRO A 34 -2.49 -39.10 -42.57
N PRO A 35 -1.42 -38.30 -42.38
CA PRO A 35 -1.21 -37.58 -41.15
C PRO A 35 -2.48 -36.78 -40.84
N GLN A 36 -3.14 -37.13 -39.73
CA GLN A 36 -4.33 -36.39 -39.31
C GLN A 36 -3.94 -34.91 -39.19
N PRO A 37 -4.75 -33.98 -39.73
CA PRO A 37 -4.49 -32.57 -39.55
C PRO A 37 -4.34 -32.28 -38.05
N ALA A 38 -3.26 -31.59 -37.68
CA ALA A 38 -2.94 -31.35 -36.28
C ALA A 38 -4.12 -30.63 -35.61
N LYS A 39 -4.62 -31.21 -34.51
CA LYS A 39 -5.76 -30.64 -33.80
C LYS A 39 -5.40 -29.24 -33.28
N PRO A 40 -6.27 -28.23 -33.47
CA PRO A 40 -6.05 -26.90 -32.93
C PRO A 40 -5.94 -26.96 -31.40
N LYS A 41 -5.08 -26.11 -30.84
CA LYS A 41 -4.74 -26.12 -29.41
C LYS A 41 -5.30 -24.90 -28.72
N ILE A 42 -5.94 -25.12 -27.58
CA ILE A 42 -6.22 -24.09 -26.57
C ILE A 42 -5.11 -24.20 -25.51
N VAL A 43 -4.34 -23.13 -25.35
CA VAL A 43 -3.16 -23.13 -24.47
C VAL A 43 -3.50 -22.51 -23.14
N LEU A 44 -3.31 -23.27 -22.06
CA LEU A 44 -3.42 -22.80 -20.68
C LEU A 44 -2.10 -22.15 -20.25
N VAL A 45 -2.17 -20.91 -19.77
CA VAL A 45 -1.02 -20.12 -19.32
C VAL A 45 -1.18 -19.84 -17.82
N PRO A 46 -0.48 -20.58 -16.95
CA PRO A 46 -0.52 -20.32 -15.51
C PRO A 46 0.16 -18.99 -15.18
N VAL A 47 -0.54 -18.15 -14.41
CA VAL A 47 -0.03 -16.94 -13.76
C VAL A 47 -0.26 -17.09 -12.26
N ASN A 48 0.50 -17.99 -11.66
CA ASN A 48 0.41 -18.41 -10.26
C ASN A 48 1.63 -17.98 -9.44
N TYR A 49 2.13 -16.77 -9.70
CA TYR A 49 3.35 -16.21 -9.13
C TYR A 49 3.23 -14.69 -8.94
N VAL A 50 4.13 -14.10 -8.15
CA VAL A 50 4.29 -12.64 -8.09
C VAL A 50 4.92 -12.16 -9.38
N ILE A 51 4.26 -11.21 -10.04
CA ILE A 51 4.62 -10.73 -11.38
C ILE A 51 5.87 -9.84 -11.30
N ASP A 52 7.04 -10.44 -11.47
CA ASP A 52 8.36 -9.79 -11.47
C ASP A 52 9.19 -10.19 -12.71
N SER A 53 10.29 -9.47 -12.96
CA SER A 53 10.98 -9.52 -14.25
C SER A 53 11.56 -10.88 -14.67
N PRO A 54 12.20 -11.71 -13.82
CA PRO A 54 12.75 -12.97 -14.34
C PRO A 54 11.66 -13.98 -14.75
N GLN A 55 10.47 -13.89 -14.17
CA GLN A 55 9.34 -14.79 -14.42
C GLN A 55 8.52 -14.30 -15.61
N VAL A 56 8.30 -12.99 -15.69
CA VAL A 56 7.59 -12.36 -16.80
C VAL A 56 8.35 -12.53 -18.11
N ASP A 57 9.68 -12.35 -18.14
CA ASP A 57 10.46 -12.46 -19.38
C ASP A 57 10.31 -13.84 -20.03
N LYS A 58 10.34 -14.91 -19.22
CA LYS A 58 10.10 -16.28 -19.70
C LYS A 58 8.69 -16.46 -20.24
N THR A 59 7.70 -15.93 -19.53
CA THR A 59 6.28 -16.03 -19.91
C THR A 59 6.01 -15.25 -21.18
N VAL A 60 6.52 -14.03 -21.31
CA VAL A 60 6.39 -13.16 -22.49
C VAL A 60 7.07 -13.79 -23.69
N SER A 61 8.27 -14.36 -23.53
CA SER A 61 8.97 -15.08 -24.61
C SER A 61 8.16 -16.28 -25.11
N ALA A 62 7.62 -17.09 -24.18
CA ALA A 62 6.76 -18.22 -24.50
C ALA A 62 5.44 -17.80 -25.16
N LEU A 63 4.81 -16.73 -24.68
CA LEU A 63 3.60 -16.15 -25.25
C LEU A 63 3.84 -15.66 -26.68
N THR A 64 4.98 -15.00 -26.92
CA THR A 64 5.38 -14.52 -28.24
C THR A 64 5.61 -15.68 -29.21
N SER A 65 6.22 -16.78 -28.75
CA SER A 65 6.45 -17.95 -29.60
C SER A 65 5.14 -18.64 -29.97
N ILE A 66 4.17 -18.78 -29.06
CA ILE A 66 2.86 -19.37 -29.39
C ILE A 66 1.95 -18.43 -30.17
N ALA A 67 2.18 -17.12 -30.12
CA ALA A 67 1.43 -16.14 -30.89
C ALA A 67 1.59 -16.32 -32.40
N GLN A 68 2.76 -16.80 -32.84
CA GLN A 68 3.10 -17.02 -34.24
C GLN A 68 2.71 -18.42 -34.76
N ARG A 69 2.14 -19.26 -33.90
CA ARG A 69 1.81 -20.66 -34.23
C ARG A 69 0.38 -20.79 -34.76
N ASP A 70 0.23 -21.41 -35.92
CA ASP A 70 -1.08 -21.67 -36.53
C ASP A 70 -1.86 -22.80 -35.82
N ASP A 71 -1.14 -23.74 -35.18
CA ASP A 71 -1.75 -24.82 -34.40
C ASP A 71 -2.33 -24.35 -33.06
N VAL A 72 -2.13 -23.08 -32.68
CA VAL A 72 -2.67 -22.48 -31.45
C VAL A 72 -3.88 -21.61 -31.80
N ALA A 73 -5.07 -22.05 -31.40
CA ALA A 73 -6.33 -21.36 -31.69
C ALA A 73 -6.68 -20.28 -30.65
N GLY A 74 -6.30 -20.48 -29.39
CA GLY A 74 -6.63 -19.56 -28.31
C GLY A 74 -5.81 -19.77 -27.04
N ILE A 75 -5.89 -18.80 -26.14
CA ILE A 75 -5.13 -18.75 -24.90
C ILE A 75 -6.09 -18.58 -23.72
N VAL A 76 -5.91 -19.37 -22.66
CA VAL A 76 -6.61 -19.20 -21.39
C VAL A 76 -5.58 -18.93 -20.30
N LEU A 77 -5.59 -17.72 -19.73
CA LEU A 77 -4.81 -17.37 -18.55
C LEU A 77 -5.45 -18.04 -17.33
N VAL A 78 -4.67 -18.78 -16.55
CA VAL A 78 -5.12 -19.37 -15.28
C VAL A 78 -4.42 -18.62 -14.15
N ILE A 79 -5.15 -17.72 -13.50
CA ILE A 79 -4.60 -16.69 -12.63
C ILE A 79 -4.85 -17.04 -11.16
N ASP A 80 -3.77 -17.08 -10.38
CA ASP A 80 -3.77 -17.12 -8.92
C ASP A 80 -2.57 -16.29 -8.40
N SER A 81 -2.69 -14.97 -8.46
CA SER A 81 -1.59 -14.04 -8.21
C SER A 81 -2.04 -12.76 -7.48
N PRO A 82 -1.22 -12.28 -6.52
CA PRO A 82 -1.47 -11.02 -5.82
C PRO A 82 -1.05 -9.77 -6.62
N GLY A 83 -0.47 -9.94 -7.81
CA GLY A 83 0.16 -8.86 -8.57
C GLY A 83 1.68 -8.92 -8.53
N GLY A 84 2.35 -7.77 -8.63
CA GLY A 84 3.81 -7.68 -8.69
C GLY A 84 4.32 -6.29 -9.06
N THR A 85 5.49 -6.20 -9.67
CA THR A 85 6.07 -4.91 -10.09
C THR A 85 5.26 -4.31 -11.25
N VAL A 86 5.20 -2.97 -11.30
CA VAL A 86 4.45 -2.26 -12.34
C VAL A 86 5.00 -2.58 -13.73
N SER A 87 6.31 -2.53 -13.91
CA SER A 87 6.95 -2.77 -15.20
C SER A 87 6.75 -4.20 -15.72
N ALA A 88 6.88 -5.21 -14.86
CA ALA A 88 6.68 -6.60 -15.26
C ALA A 88 5.19 -6.88 -15.58
N THR A 89 4.28 -6.28 -14.82
CA THR A 89 2.83 -6.33 -15.11
C THR A 89 2.52 -5.72 -16.48
N GLU A 90 3.04 -4.53 -16.77
CA GLU A 90 2.84 -3.83 -18.04
C GLU A 90 3.43 -4.62 -19.22
N ALA A 91 4.59 -5.25 -19.04
CA ALA A 91 5.22 -6.10 -20.07
C ALA A 91 4.33 -7.30 -20.41
N LEU A 92 3.80 -8.01 -19.40
CA LEU A 92 2.90 -9.14 -19.61
C LEU A 92 1.57 -8.69 -20.23
N TYR A 93 0.99 -7.60 -19.73
CA TYR A 93 -0.24 -7.01 -20.27
C TYR A 93 -0.08 -6.63 -21.75
N THR A 94 0.98 -5.92 -22.10
CA THR A 94 1.25 -5.45 -23.46
C THR A 94 1.50 -6.62 -24.40
N ALA A 95 2.26 -7.63 -23.97
CA ALA A 95 2.48 -8.85 -24.74
C ALA A 95 1.15 -9.53 -25.08
N LEU A 96 0.25 -9.71 -24.09
CA LEU A 96 -1.06 -10.32 -24.31
C LEU A 96 -1.96 -9.49 -25.23
N ARG A 97 -1.95 -8.16 -25.09
CA ARG A 97 -2.70 -7.25 -25.98
C ARG A 97 -2.20 -7.32 -27.43
N GLY A 98 -0.91 -7.59 -27.65
CA GLY A 98 -0.32 -7.77 -28.97
C GLY A 98 -0.67 -9.10 -29.66
N ILE A 99 -1.17 -10.10 -28.93
CA ILE A 99 -1.50 -11.40 -29.50
C ILE A 99 -2.88 -11.36 -30.17
N ASN A 100 -2.91 -11.56 -31.49
CA ASN A 100 -4.14 -11.63 -32.28
C ASN A 100 -4.77 -13.03 -32.28
N LYS A 101 -5.06 -13.57 -31.10
CA LYS A 101 -5.81 -14.82 -30.88
C LYS A 101 -6.89 -14.60 -29.81
N THR A 102 -7.89 -15.46 -29.71
CA THR A 102 -8.89 -15.34 -28.62
C THR A 102 -8.20 -15.61 -27.27
N LYS A 103 -8.42 -14.74 -26.29
CA LYS A 103 -7.77 -14.77 -24.97
C LYS A 103 -8.82 -14.72 -23.88
N TYR A 104 -8.94 -15.76 -23.07
CA TYR A 104 -9.76 -15.75 -21.85
C TYR A 104 -8.88 -15.74 -20.60
N ALA A 105 -9.43 -15.29 -19.48
CA ALA A 105 -8.81 -15.40 -18.17
C ALA A 105 -9.73 -16.18 -17.23
N VAL A 106 -9.15 -16.99 -16.36
CA VAL A 106 -9.82 -17.73 -15.29
C VAL A 106 -9.10 -17.43 -14.00
N VAL A 107 -9.79 -16.75 -13.09
CA VAL A 107 -9.31 -16.53 -11.73
C VAL A 107 -9.65 -17.75 -10.89
N ASN A 108 -8.63 -18.43 -10.38
CA ASN A 108 -8.76 -19.66 -9.61
C ASN A 108 -8.00 -19.54 -8.28
N GLY A 109 -8.56 -18.74 -7.38
CA GLY A 109 -7.88 -18.19 -6.21
C GLY A 109 -7.95 -16.67 -6.24
N LEU A 110 -6.85 -16.01 -6.64
CA LEU A 110 -6.71 -14.57 -6.58
C LEU A 110 -6.32 -13.95 -7.93
N ALA A 111 -6.94 -12.83 -8.30
CA ALA A 111 -6.41 -11.92 -9.31
C ALA A 111 -6.49 -10.50 -8.77
N ALA A 112 -5.52 -10.12 -7.95
CA ALA A 112 -5.44 -8.80 -7.36
C ALA A 112 -4.33 -7.96 -8.00
N SER A 113 -4.55 -6.66 -8.03
CA SER A 113 -3.56 -5.66 -8.44
C SER A 113 -3.01 -5.98 -9.84
N GLY A 114 -1.70 -6.19 -10.01
CA GLY A 114 -1.11 -6.43 -11.32
C GLY A 114 -1.67 -7.68 -12.03
N ALA A 115 -2.14 -8.67 -11.27
CA ALA A 115 -2.78 -9.85 -11.84
C ALA A 115 -4.15 -9.51 -12.45
N TYR A 116 -4.91 -8.60 -11.82
CA TYR A 116 -6.15 -8.10 -12.41
C TYR A 116 -5.88 -7.20 -13.62
N TYR A 117 -4.82 -6.39 -13.57
CA TYR A 117 -4.35 -5.62 -14.72
C TYR A 117 -4.12 -6.55 -15.92
N VAL A 118 -3.40 -7.66 -15.72
CA VAL A 118 -3.17 -8.66 -16.77
C VAL A 118 -4.48 -9.34 -17.21
N ALA A 119 -5.37 -9.66 -16.27
CA ALA A 119 -6.66 -10.29 -16.58
C ALA A 119 -7.53 -9.44 -17.52
N VAL A 120 -7.51 -8.11 -17.38
CA VAL A 120 -8.30 -7.21 -18.26
C VAL A 120 -7.75 -7.09 -19.68
N ALA A 121 -6.60 -7.72 -20.00
CA ALA A 121 -6.18 -7.92 -21.39
C ALA A 121 -7.00 -8.98 -22.13
N ALA A 122 -7.70 -9.86 -21.41
CA ALA A 122 -8.51 -10.94 -21.96
C ALA A 122 -9.88 -10.45 -22.48
N ASP A 123 -10.41 -11.14 -23.49
CA ASP A 123 -11.73 -10.89 -24.08
C ASP A 123 -12.87 -11.23 -23.11
N LYS A 124 -12.65 -12.24 -22.27
CA LYS A 124 -13.59 -12.74 -21.27
C LYS A 124 -12.86 -13.21 -20.00
N ILE A 125 -13.41 -12.89 -18.84
CA ILE A 125 -12.85 -13.19 -17.52
C ILE A 125 -13.86 -14.05 -16.75
N TYR A 126 -13.42 -15.22 -16.33
CA TYR A 126 -14.12 -16.13 -15.44
C TYR A 126 -13.49 -16.04 -14.05
N ALA A 127 -14.30 -16.26 -13.00
CA ALA A 127 -13.80 -16.44 -11.64
C ALA A 127 -14.51 -17.63 -10.98
N THR A 128 -13.77 -18.46 -10.23
CA THR A 128 -14.41 -19.51 -9.42
C THR A 128 -15.20 -18.90 -8.26
N PRO A 129 -16.21 -19.58 -7.69
CA PRO A 129 -17.07 -18.98 -6.65
C PRO A 129 -16.32 -18.43 -5.43
N SER A 130 -15.18 -19.02 -5.07
CA SER A 130 -14.35 -18.60 -3.93
C SER A 130 -13.26 -17.59 -4.30
N SER A 131 -13.24 -17.09 -5.54
CA SER A 131 -12.18 -16.21 -6.01
C SER A 131 -12.34 -14.76 -5.60
N TRP A 132 -11.20 -14.08 -5.56
CA TRP A 132 -11.08 -12.66 -5.23
C TRP A 132 -10.42 -11.91 -6.38
N VAL A 133 -10.96 -10.75 -6.73
CA VAL A 133 -10.44 -9.91 -7.82
C VAL A 133 -10.43 -8.44 -7.44
N GLY A 134 -9.69 -7.62 -8.16
CA GLY A 134 -9.65 -6.17 -7.97
C GLY A 134 -8.32 -5.72 -7.39
N SER A 135 -8.33 -4.98 -6.29
CA SER A 135 -7.14 -4.27 -5.78
C SER A 135 -6.54 -3.35 -6.85
N VAL A 136 -7.41 -2.65 -7.59
CA VAL A 136 -7.04 -1.68 -8.62
C VAL A 136 -6.44 -0.46 -7.93
N GLY A 137 -5.11 -0.41 -7.86
CA GLY A 137 -4.37 0.60 -7.12
C GLY A 137 -2.88 0.34 -7.16
N VAL A 138 -2.09 1.32 -6.73
CA VAL A 138 -0.62 1.29 -6.76
C VAL A 138 -0.10 1.58 -5.38
N ILE A 139 0.97 0.89 -4.99
CA ILE A 139 1.76 1.23 -3.82
C ILE A 139 3.20 1.47 -4.23
N ALA A 140 3.80 2.52 -3.67
CA ALA A 140 5.24 2.68 -3.64
C ALA A 140 5.65 2.99 -2.20
N VAL A 141 6.72 2.36 -1.76
CA VAL A 141 7.32 2.63 -0.46
C VAL A 141 8.48 3.57 -0.71
N LEU A 142 8.39 4.75 -0.12
CA LEU A 142 9.47 5.73 -0.07
C LEU A 142 9.91 5.84 1.37
N TRP A 143 11.21 6.01 1.57
CA TRP A 143 11.77 6.48 2.84
C TRP A 143 12.17 7.94 2.65
N PRO A 144 11.28 8.91 2.98
CA PRO A 144 11.54 10.32 2.71
C PRO A 144 12.79 10.83 3.43
N GLU A 145 13.17 10.20 4.54
CA GLU A 145 14.39 10.50 5.29
C GLU A 145 15.65 10.45 4.43
N GLU A 146 15.71 9.58 3.43
CA GLU A 146 16.85 9.49 2.50
C GLU A 146 17.00 10.77 1.65
N TYR A 147 15.90 11.44 1.31
CA TYR A 147 15.90 12.75 0.62
C TYR A 147 16.25 13.92 1.55
N PHE A 148 16.35 13.67 2.86
CA PHE A 148 16.55 14.70 3.88
C PHE A 148 17.95 14.69 4.52
N TYR A 149 18.80 13.72 4.17
CA TYR A 149 20.22 13.74 4.48
C TYR A 149 21.00 14.35 3.32
N ASP A 150 22.04 15.14 3.62
CA ASP A 150 23.00 15.54 2.61
C ASP A 150 23.59 14.30 1.93
N ILE A 151 23.78 14.37 0.61
CA ILE A 151 24.49 13.34 -0.14
C ILE A 151 25.84 13.14 0.56
N PRO A 152 26.24 11.90 0.92
CA PRO A 152 27.48 11.68 1.66
C PRO A 152 28.67 12.33 0.94
N ASP A 153 29.57 13.00 1.68
CA ASP A 153 30.67 13.82 1.12
C ASP A 153 31.63 13.08 0.16
N TYR A 154 31.57 11.74 0.12
CA TYR A 154 32.33 10.89 -0.81
C TYR A 154 31.58 10.58 -2.12
N VAL A 155 30.33 11.01 -2.28
CA VAL A 155 29.49 10.77 -3.45
C VAL A 155 29.39 12.04 -4.29
N TYR A 156 30.11 12.06 -5.42
CA TYR A 156 30.04 13.12 -6.41
C TYR A 156 28.99 12.80 -7.45
N THR A 157 28.10 13.76 -7.73
CA THR A 157 27.08 13.62 -8.77
C THR A 157 27.24 14.67 -9.86
N THR A 158 26.87 14.33 -11.10
CA THR A 158 26.92 15.25 -12.24
C THR A 158 25.64 16.08 -12.41
N GLY A 159 24.68 15.95 -11.49
CA GLY A 159 23.43 16.71 -11.52
C GLY A 159 22.59 16.50 -10.25
N PRO A 160 21.77 17.50 -9.85
CA PRO A 160 21.10 17.54 -8.55
C PRO A 160 20.14 16.37 -8.29
N LEU A 161 19.60 15.78 -9.36
CA LEU A 161 18.67 14.64 -9.27
C LEU A 161 19.35 13.28 -9.50
N LYS A 162 20.67 13.22 -9.71
CA LYS A 162 21.35 11.97 -10.10
C LYS A 162 21.36 10.93 -8.97
N TYR A 163 21.38 11.38 -7.72
CA TYR A 163 21.40 10.51 -6.55
C TYR A 163 20.00 9.92 -6.25
N TYR A 164 18.97 10.78 -6.28
CA TYR A 164 17.59 10.40 -5.95
C TYR A 164 16.74 9.98 -7.17
N GLY A 165 17.25 10.25 -8.37
CA GLY A 165 16.57 10.07 -9.65
C GLY A 165 15.60 11.20 -10.02
N ARG A 166 15.05 11.92 -9.03
CA ARG A 166 13.90 12.83 -9.18
C ARG A 166 13.58 13.56 -7.88
N GLU A 167 12.68 14.54 -7.94
CA GLU A 167 12.12 15.24 -6.76
C GLU A 167 11.07 14.39 -6.03
N LEU A 168 10.97 14.52 -4.70
CA LEU A 168 10.02 13.75 -3.89
C LEU A 168 8.56 14.04 -4.25
N VAL A 169 8.24 15.29 -4.58
CA VAL A 169 6.89 15.74 -4.98
C VAL A 169 6.45 15.07 -6.26
N ASP A 170 7.36 15.04 -7.23
CA ASP A 170 7.15 14.35 -8.48
C ASP A 170 6.95 12.86 -8.23
N TYR A 171 7.57 12.29 -7.19
CA TYR A 171 7.35 10.91 -6.77
C TYR A 171 5.89 10.58 -6.53
N TYR A 172 5.20 11.40 -5.73
CA TYR A 172 3.77 11.21 -5.50
C TYR A 172 2.94 11.38 -6.78
N ASN A 173 3.27 12.36 -7.62
CA ASN A 173 2.57 12.60 -8.89
C ASN A 173 2.72 11.41 -9.85
N ASP A 174 3.90 10.78 -9.92
CA ASP A 174 4.12 9.62 -10.78
C ASP A 174 3.39 8.38 -10.29
N ILE A 175 3.32 8.14 -8.98
CA ILE A 175 2.52 7.05 -8.42
C ILE A 175 1.05 7.21 -8.86
N GLU A 176 0.53 8.43 -8.80
CA GLU A 176 -0.84 8.72 -9.23
C GLU A 176 -1.02 8.52 -10.74
N ARG A 177 -0.06 8.95 -11.56
CA ARG A 177 -0.07 8.68 -13.01
C ARG A 177 -0.12 7.17 -13.31
N VAL A 178 0.68 6.37 -12.59
CA VAL A 178 0.66 4.90 -12.72
C VAL A 178 -0.70 4.33 -12.29
N ARG A 179 -1.28 4.84 -11.19
CA ARG A 179 -2.62 4.42 -10.74
C ARG A 179 -3.69 4.72 -11.81
N LEU A 180 -3.65 5.92 -12.39
CA LEU A 180 -4.57 6.31 -13.46
C LEU A 180 -4.41 5.44 -14.72
N ASN A 181 -3.18 5.03 -15.07
CA ASN A 181 -2.97 4.08 -16.17
C ASN A 181 -3.67 2.74 -15.90
N PHE A 182 -3.58 2.22 -14.67
CA PHE A 182 -4.29 0.99 -14.30
C PHE A 182 -5.81 1.16 -14.39
N VAL A 183 -6.37 2.23 -13.81
CA VAL A 183 -7.81 2.52 -13.93
C VAL A 183 -8.21 2.57 -15.41
N ASN A 184 -7.44 3.26 -16.24
CA ASN A 184 -7.69 3.35 -17.68
C ASN A 184 -7.62 1.99 -18.39
N ALA A 185 -6.68 1.12 -18.03
CA ALA A 185 -6.59 -0.23 -18.57
C ALA A 185 -7.82 -1.07 -18.22
N VAL A 186 -8.33 -0.95 -16.99
CA VAL A 186 -9.58 -1.61 -16.55
C VAL A 186 -10.78 -1.06 -17.30
N LEU A 187 -10.95 0.27 -17.38
CA LEU A 187 -12.05 0.90 -18.11
C LEU A 187 -12.06 0.51 -19.60
N LYS A 188 -10.88 0.45 -20.24
CA LYS A 188 -10.75 0.02 -21.65
C LYS A 188 -10.99 -1.48 -21.82
N GLY A 189 -10.38 -2.32 -20.99
CA GLY A 189 -10.51 -3.79 -21.08
C GLY A 189 -11.91 -4.29 -20.73
N ARG A 190 -12.66 -3.51 -19.95
CA ARG A 190 -14.03 -3.81 -19.52
C ARG A 190 -15.05 -2.84 -20.11
N ALA A 191 -14.74 -2.19 -21.23
CA ALA A 191 -15.63 -1.22 -21.89
C ALA A 191 -17.01 -1.84 -22.17
N GLY A 192 -18.08 -1.13 -21.77
CA GLY A 192 -19.46 -1.59 -21.90
C GLY A 192 -19.86 -2.72 -20.94
N LYS A 193 -18.95 -3.20 -20.08
CA LYS A 193 -19.20 -4.28 -19.11
C LYS A 193 -19.25 -3.78 -17.66
N ILE A 194 -18.51 -2.72 -17.34
CA ILE A 194 -18.51 -2.12 -16.00
C ILE A 194 -19.90 -1.57 -15.69
N LYS A 195 -20.45 -1.99 -14.54
CA LYS A 195 -21.74 -1.55 -14.01
C LYS A 195 -21.59 -0.66 -12.77
N ALA A 196 -20.39 -0.62 -12.21
CA ALA A 196 -20.04 0.19 -11.05
C ALA A 196 -19.74 1.64 -11.43
N ASP A 197 -19.89 2.54 -10.46
CA ASP A 197 -19.31 3.89 -10.55
C ASP A 197 -17.77 3.76 -10.59
N PRO A 198 -17.05 4.40 -11.53
CA PRO A 198 -15.59 4.43 -11.56
C PRO A 198 -14.92 4.81 -10.22
N GLN A 199 -15.61 5.53 -9.32
CA GLN A 199 -15.13 5.83 -7.96
C GLN A 199 -14.80 4.58 -7.14
N VAL A 200 -15.37 3.41 -7.48
CA VAL A 200 -15.05 2.14 -6.82
C VAL A 200 -13.56 1.79 -6.89
N PHE A 201 -12.84 2.29 -7.89
CA PHE A 201 -11.40 2.05 -8.05
C PHE A 201 -10.54 2.95 -7.16
N GLU A 202 -11.11 3.97 -6.51
CA GLU A 202 -10.35 4.89 -5.66
C GLU A 202 -9.95 4.26 -4.31
N THR A 203 -10.65 3.20 -3.90
CA THR A 203 -10.39 2.51 -2.62
C THR A 203 -9.43 1.34 -2.74
N ALA A 204 -9.03 0.94 -3.95
CA ALA A 204 -8.22 -0.26 -4.22
C ALA A 204 -8.75 -1.53 -3.51
N THR A 205 -10.07 -1.67 -3.41
CA THR A 205 -10.73 -2.79 -2.72
C THR A 205 -10.68 -4.09 -3.53
N ILE A 206 -10.72 -5.21 -2.83
CA ILE A 206 -10.91 -6.56 -3.41
C ILE A 206 -12.38 -6.98 -3.32
N PHE A 207 -12.83 -7.72 -4.31
CA PHE A 207 -14.21 -8.17 -4.46
C PHE A 207 -14.24 -9.69 -4.58
N THR A 208 -15.20 -10.32 -3.93
CA THR A 208 -15.52 -11.74 -4.17
C THR A 208 -16.06 -11.93 -5.58
N ALA A 209 -16.05 -13.15 -6.11
CA ALA A 209 -16.46 -13.42 -7.50
C ALA A 209 -17.90 -12.95 -7.83
N ASP A 210 -18.83 -13.07 -6.90
CA ASP A 210 -20.21 -12.59 -7.03
C ASP A 210 -20.30 -11.06 -7.06
N GLN A 211 -19.59 -10.37 -6.16
CA GLN A 211 -19.47 -8.91 -6.16
C GLN A 211 -18.80 -8.42 -7.45
N ALA A 212 -17.72 -9.07 -7.87
CA ALA A 212 -17.02 -8.73 -9.09
C ALA A 212 -17.91 -8.88 -10.33
N LYS A 213 -18.73 -9.93 -10.38
CA LYS A 213 -19.69 -10.13 -11.48
C LYS A 213 -20.79 -9.06 -11.47
N SER A 214 -21.30 -8.70 -10.30
CA SER A 214 -22.33 -7.65 -10.18
C SER A 214 -21.80 -6.27 -10.59
N LEU A 215 -20.52 -5.98 -10.30
CA LEU A 215 -19.83 -4.75 -10.69
C LEU A 215 -19.34 -4.74 -12.16
N GLY A 216 -19.33 -5.90 -12.83
CA GLY A 216 -18.83 -6.06 -14.19
C GLY A 216 -17.31 -6.23 -14.32
N LEU A 217 -16.64 -6.49 -13.20
CA LEU A 217 -15.19 -6.75 -13.13
C LEU A 217 -14.82 -8.13 -13.69
N VAL A 218 -15.73 -9.10 -13.62
CA VAL A 218 -15.65 -10.39 -14.32
C VAL A 218 -16.91 -10.61 -15.16
N ASP A 219 -16.85 -11.49 -16.14
CA ASP A 219 -17.98 -11.80 -17.01
C ASP A 219 -18.83 -12.93 -16.43
N GLU A 220 -18.18 -14.00 -15.98
CA GLU A 220 -18.87 -15.21 -15.54
C GLU A 220 -18.26 -15.81 -14.27
N ILE A 221 -19.11 -16.50 -13.51
CA ILE A 221 -18.65 -17.37 -12.42
C ILE A 221 -18.50 -18.76 -13.03
N GLY A 222 -17.29 -19.30 -13.00
CA GLY A 222 -16.95 -20.57 -13.66
C GLY A 222 -15.46 -20.87 -13.61
N GLY A 223 -15.10 -22.12 -13.91
CA GLY A 223 -13.72 -22.60 -13.86
C GLY A 223 -13.06 -22.73 -15.23
N ILE A 224 -11.90 -23.40 -15.24
CA ILE A 224 -11.10 -23.63 -16.45
C ILE A 224 -11.91 -24.36 -17.53
N PHE A 225 -12.67 -25.38 -17.15
CA PHE A 225 -13.48 -26.16 -18.10
C PHE A 225 -14.58 -25.31 -18.75
N ASP A 226 -15.17 -24.37 -18.02
CA ASP A 226 -16.20 -23.48 -18.56
C ASP A 226 -15.61 -22.50 -19.57
N ALA A 227 -14.46 -21.91 -19.26
CA ALA A 227 -13.75 -21.01 -20.17
C ALA A 227 -13.26 -21.72 -21.44
N VAL A 228 -12.69 -22.92 -21.31
CA VAL A 228 -12.24 -23.72 -22.47
C VAL A 228 -13.42 -24.11 -23.36
N ARG A 229 -14.53 -24.55 -22.76
CA ARG A 229 -15.76 -24.90 -23.49
C ARG A 229 -16.32 -23.70 -24.24
N ASP A 230 -16.44 -22.56 -23.57
CA ASP A 230 -16.93 -21.31 -24.18
C ASP A 230 -16.00 -20.83 -25.31
N MET A 231 -14.69 -20.92 -25.13
CA MET A 231 -13.72 -20.57 -26.17
C MET A 231 -13.80 -21.50 -27.38
N ALA A 232 -13.88 -22.82 -27.15
CA ALA A 232 -14.03 -23.80 -28.23
C ALA A 232 -15.31 -23.57 -29.04
N GLN A 233 -16.43 -23.30 -28.36
CA GLN A 233 -17.70 -22.94 -28.99
C GLN A 233 -17.57 -21.64 -29.81
N ARG A 234 -16.98 -20.59 -29.25
CA ARG A 234 -16.75 -19.32 -29.93
C ARG A 234 -15.90 -19.45 -31.19
N LEU A 235 -14.93 -20.37 -31.18
CA LEU A 235 -14.02 -20.63 -32.29
C LEU A 235 -14.52 -21.72 -33.26
N GLY A 236 -15.69 -22.31 -33.01
CA GLY A 236 -16.26 -23.38 -33.85
C GLY A 236 -15.44 -24.69 -33.81
N LEU A 237 -14.71 -24.96 -32.72
CA LEU A 237 -13.84 -26.13 -32.60
C LEU A 237 -14.63 -27.35 -32.09
N THR A 238 -14.74 -28.38 -32.92
CA THR A 238 -15.35 -29.67 -32.55
C THR A 238 -14.31 -30.71 -32.09
N GLN A 239 -13.07 -30.58 -32.56
CA GLN A 239 -11.92 -31.34 -32.10
C GLN A 239 -10.77 -30.39 -31.79
N TYR A 240 -10.26 -30.45 -30.56
CA TYR A 240 -9.16 -29.60 -30.10
C TYR A 240 -8.38 -30.31 -29.00
N GLU A 241 -7.19 -29.81 -28.73
CA GLU A 241 -6.38 -30.21 -27.59
C GLU A 241 -6.24 -29.07 -26.59
N VAL A 242 -6.23 -29.41 -25.30
CA VAL A 242 -5.90 -28.46 -24.24
C VAL A 242 -4.50 -28.78 -23.75
N LYS A 243 -3.59 -27.80 -23.82
CA LYS A 243 -2.18 -27.99 -23.45
C LYS A 243 -1.73 -26.86 -22.53
N TYR A 244 -0.86 -27.17 -21.58
CA TYR A 244 -0.18 -26.12 -20.81
C TYR A 244 0.93 -25.48 -21.65
N LEU A 245 1.21 -24.20 -21.37
CA LEU A 245 2.25 -23.43 -22.06
C LEU A 245 3.60 -24.15 -22.09
N SER A 246 4.00 -24.79 -20.97
CA SER A 246 5.25 -25.58 -20.88
C SER A 246 5.33 -26.71 -21.91
N GLN A 247 4.19 -27.36 -22.21
CA GLN A 247 4.11 -28.47 -23.16
C GLN A 247 4.18 -28.01 -24.62
N VAL A 248 3.94 -26.72 -24.89
CA VAL A 248 3.91 -26.16 -26.25
C VAL A 248 5.18 -25.38 -26.56
N ALA A 249 5.73 -24.68 -25.56
CA ALA A 249 6.87 -23.79 -25.72
C ALA A 249 8.21 -24.38 -25.22
N ASN A 250 8.25 -25.63 -24.75
CA ASN A 250 9.43 -26.25 -24.12
C ASN A 250 10.05 -25.40 -23.00
N VAL A 251 9.23 -24.62 -22.29
CA VAL A 251 9.67 -23.82 -21.15
C VAL A 251 9.49 -24.63 -19.89
N SER A 252 10.55 -24.79 -19.10
CA SER A 252 10.40 -25.31 -17.73
C SER A 252 9.60 -24.29 -16.94
N THR A 253 8.34 -24.61 -16.66
CA THR A 253 7.56 -23.88 -15.67
C THR A 253 8.25 -24.06 -14.33
N ALA A 254 8.43 -22.96 -13.60
CA ALA A 254 8.91 -23.02 -12.22
C ALA A 254 8.10 -24.07 -11.45
N PRO A 255 8.74 -24.85 -10.54
CA PRO A 255 8.07 -25.92 -9.83
C PRO A 255 6.83 -25.39 -9.09
N ALA A 256 5.74 -26.14 -9.19
CA ALA A 256 4.58 -25.97 -8.32
C ALA A 256 5.07 -26.14 -6.87
N GLY A 257 5.03 -25.06 -6.08
CA GLY A 257 5.49 -25.08 -4.69
C GLY A 257 6.41 -23.92 -4.26
N ALA A 258 6.70 -22.94 -5.12
CA ALA A 258 7.29 -21.69 -4.65
C ALA A 258 6.27 -21.00 -3.71
N GLN A 259 6.55 -21.09 -2.42
CA GLN A 259 5.68 -20.69 -1.34
C GLN A 259 5.11 -19.27 -1.55
N TYR A 260 3.85 -19.10 -1.19
CA TYR A 260 3.08 -17.84 -1.12
C TYR A 260 3.67 -16.76 -0.18
N LYS A 261 4.98 -16.82 0.12
CA LYS A 261 5.70 -15.94 1.02
C LYS A 261 6.74 -15.20 0.21
N VAL A 262 6.34 -14.08 -0.38
CA VAL A 262 7.28 -13.07 -0.83
C VAL A 262 7.42 -12.07 0.30
N GLU A 263 8.59 -12.00 0.91
CA GLU A 263 8.86 -11.00 1.95
C GLU A 263 8.93 -9.61 1.30
N LEU A 264 8.33 -8.63 1.96
CA LEU A 264 8.41 -7.23 1.53
C LEU A 264 9.88 -6.79 1.38
N SER A 265 10.78 -7.27 2.25
CA SER A 265 12.23 -7.06 2.17
C SER A 265 12.81 -7.47 0.81
N THR A 266 12.36 -8.59 0.24
CA THR A 266 12.82 -9.13 -1.05
C THR A 266 12.32 -8.25 -2.21
N LEU A 267 11.10 -7.72 -2.10
CA LEU A 267 10.54 -6.78 -3.07
C LEU A 267 11.26 -5.43 -3.00
N LEU A 268 11.43 -4.87 -1.80
CA LEU A 268 12.04 -3.57 -1.55
C LEU A 268 13.54 -3.53 -1.87
N ASN A 269 14.24 -4.67 -1.78
CA ASN A 269 15.66 -4.77 -2.14
C ASN A 269 15.90 -4.95 -3.65
N SER A 270 14.85 -5.00 -4.47
CA SER A 270 15.04 -4.99 -5.93
C SER A 270 15.41 -3.59 -6.38
N THR A 271 16.58 -3.46 -7.01
CA THR A 271 17.04 -2.21 -7.61
C THR A 271 16.64 -2.17 -9.09
N PRO A 272 16.21 -1.01 -9.64
CA PRO A 272 15.92 0.28 -8.99
C PRO A 272 14.57 0.27 -8.21
N VAL A 273 14.31 1.27 -7.34
CA VAL A 273 13.08 1.40 -6.52
C VAL A 273 11.84 1.10 -7.36
N PRO A 274 11.22 -0.08 -7.22
CA PRO A 274 10.12 -0.43 -8.08
C PRO A 274 8.84 0.21 -7.57
N ILE A 275 7.99 0.64 -8.49
CA ILE A 275 6.58 0.90 -8.19
C ILE A 275 5.88 -0.46 -8.28
N PHE A 276 4.99 -0.76 -7.33
CA PHE A 276 4.36 -2.07 -7.26
C PHE A 276 2.83 -2.02 -7.29
N TYR A 277 2.28 -3.08 -7.86
CA TYR A 277 0.88 -3.46 -7.79
C TYR A 277 0.76 -4.62 -6.78
N ILE A 278 0.47 -4.32 -5.51
CA ILE A 278 0.50 -5.31 -4.41
C ILE A 278 -0.88 -5.41 -3.74
N LEU A 279 -1.28 -6.62 -3.36
CA LEU A 279 -2.37 -6.86 -2.41
C LEU A 279 -2.00 -6.32 -1.02
N PRO A 280 -2.82 -5.48 -0.35
CA PRO A 280 -2.45 -4.87 0.94
C PRO A 280 -1.90 -5.81 2.03
N THR A 281 -2.27 -7.09 2.03
CA THR A 281 -1.76 -8.09 2.98
C THR A 281 -0.37 -8.64 2.64
N ALA A 282 0.09 -8.56 1.38
CA ALA A 282 1.40 -9.05 0.96
C ALA A 282 2.57 -8.17 1.47
N VAL A 283 2.29 -6.94 1.91
CA VAL A 283 3.26 -6.05 2.57
C VAL A 283 3.51 -6.46 4.03
N GLN A 284 2.64 -7.28 4.61
CA GLN A 284 2.57 -7.40 6.08
C GLN A 284 3.51 -8.45 6.69
N TRP A 285 4.29 -9.19 5.90
CA TRP A 285 4.97 -10.40 6.41
C TRP A 285 6.43 -10.28 6.81
N MET A 286 7.08 -9.13 6.68
CA MET A 286 8.36 -8.82 7.35
C MET A 286 8.78 -7.39 7.00
N LEU A 287 8.17 -6.41 7.67
CA LEU A 287 8.87 -5.17 7.96
C LEU A 287 9.71 -5.46 9.19
N PRO A 288 11.03 -5.20 9.19
CA PRO A 288 11.75 -5.09 10.44
C PRO A 288 10.94 -4.12 11.30
N ALA A 289 10.46 -4.58 12.45
CA ALA A 289 10.16 -3.63 13.50
C ALA A 289 11.47 -2.87 13.68
N ASP A 290 11.46 -1.56 13.51
CA ASP A 290 12.51 -0.71 14.04
C ASP A 290 12.47 -0.89 15.57
N GLY A 291 13.01 -2.01 16.04
CA GLY A 291 13.28 -2.33 17.44
C GLY A 291 14.41 -1.47 18.01
N GLY A 292 14.96 -0.58 17.18
CA GLY A 292 15.74 0.57 17.61
C GLY A 292 14.83 1.75 17.90
N GLY A 293 13.98 1.64 18.92
CA GLY A 293 13.58 2.83 19.66
C GLY A 293 14.88 3.52 20.07
N ASN A 294 15.23 4.60 19.36
CA ASN A 294 16.43 5.37 19.64
C ASN A 294 16.26 5.84 21.09
N LYS A 295 16.90 5.14 22.03
CA LYS A 295 16.98 5.55 23.42
C LYS A 295 17.64 6.92 23.41
N THR A 296 16.81 7.95 23.49
CA THR A 296 17.28 9.32 23.64
C THR A 296 18.10 9.43 24.94
N PRO A 297 19.08 10.34 24.99
CA PRO A 297 20.07 10.38 26.05
C PRO A 297 19.45 10.66 27.43
N PRO A 298 20.12 10.31 28.53
CA PRO A 298 19.67 10.65 29.87
C PRO A 298 19.64 12.18 30.09
N PRO A 299 18.83 12.68 31.04
CA PRO A 299 18.45 14.09 31.12
C PRO A 299 19.63 14.99 31.49
N ALA A 300 19.73 16.14 30.81
CA ALA A 300 20.42 17.31 31.34
C ALA A 300 19.58 17.89 32.49
N ALA A 301 20.26 18.43 33.52
CA ALA A 301 19.63 19.24 34.56
C ALA A 301 18.67 20.29 33.93
N PRO A 302 17.58 20.70 34.62
CA PRO A 302 16.69 21.72 34.08
C PRO A 302 17.51 22.94 33.65
N PRO A 303 17.42 23.35 32.38
CA PRO A 303 18.29 24.39 31.84
C PRO A 303 18.05 25.70 32.60
N GLU A 304 19.09 26.53 32.74
CA GLU A 304 18.96 27.89 33.30
C GLU A 304 17.99 28.77 32.48
N LYS A 305 17.75 28.41 31.22
CA LYS A 305 16.81 29.06 30.32
C LYS A 305 15.38 28.56 30.57
N PRO A 306 14.34 29.41 30.38
CA PRO A 306 12.96 28.94 30.40
C PRO A 306 12.77 27.85 29.33
N TYR A 307 11.87 26.91 29.58
CA TYR A 307 11.75 25.72 28.74
C TYR A 307 10.32 25.27 28.49
N VAL A 308 10.18 24.48 27.43
CA VAL A 308 9.01 23.69 27.06
C VAL A 308 9.38 22.22 27.23
N VAL A 309 8.45 21.45 27.80
CA VAL A 309 8.64 20.01 28.00
C VAL A 309 8.14 19.26 26.77
N LEU A 310 8.94 18.37 26.21
CA LEU A 310 8.49 17.35 25.28
C LEU A 310 8.18 16.09 26.09
N ASP A 311 6.95 15.63 26.03
CA ASP A 311 6.59 14.36 26.64
C ASP A 311 7.23 13.21 25.86
N MET A 312 7.93 12.33 26.57
CA MET A 312 8.45 11.06 26.08
C MET A 312 8.08 9.92 27.05
N ALA A 313 7.27 10.21 28.08
CA ALA A 313 6.92 9.27 29.14
C ALA A 313 5.85 8.25 28.71
N HIS A 314 5.14 8.55 27.62
CA HIS A 314 4.01 7.77 27.11
C HIS A 314 4.32 7.10 25.77
N ASP A 315 5.59 6.72 25.58
CA ASP A 315 6.09 6.09 24.37
C ASP A 315 5.68 6.86 23.10
N ASN A 316 5.83 8.19 23.19
CA ASN A 316 5.41 9.13 22.16
C ASN A 316 6.14 8.87 20.84
N MET A 317 5.36 8.76 19.77
CA MET A 317 5.91 8.61 18.41
C MET A 317 6.15 9.98 17.78
N VAL A 318 7.29 10.57 18.12
CA VAL A 318 7.69 11.91 17.68
C VAL A 318 8.64 11.82 16.47
N PRO A 319 8.28 12.37 15.30
CA PRO A 319 9.22 12.46 14.18
C PRO A 319 10.46 13.26 14.59
N ARG A 320 11.67 12.74 14.33
CA ARG A 320 12.93 13.45 14.69
C ARG A 320 12.98 14.85 14.09
N SER A 321 12.56 14.96 12.83
CA SER A 321 12.52 16.23 12.09
C SER A 321 11.52 17.24 12.67
N PHE A 322 10.44 16.79 13.32
CA PHE A 322 9.56 17.67 14.08
C PHE A 322 10.26 18.23 15.32
N ILE A 323 11.04 17.40 16.04
CA ILE A 323 11.81 17.84 17.21
C ILE A 323 12.81 18.93 16.82
N GLU A 324 13.48 18.79 15.68
CA GLU A 324 14.43 19.78 15.17
C GLU A 324 13.75 21.12 14.87
N VAL A 325 12.64 21.09 14.14
CA VAL A 325 11.84 22.29 13.82
C VAL A 325 11.34 22.96 15.10
N LEU A 326 10.76 22.20 16.04
CA LEU A 326 10.28 22.71 17.31
C LEU A 326 11.42 23.32 18.14
N ARG A 327 12.56 22.62 18.25
CA ARG A 327 13.73 23.08 18.99
C ARG A 327 14.28 24.38 18.39
N ALA A 328 14.38 24.46 17.06
CA ALA A 328 14.84 25.67 16.37
C ALA A 328 13.90 26.85 16.65
N GLU A 329 12.59 26.68 16.49
CA GLU A 329 11.61 27.73 16.74
C GLU A 329 11.60 28.17 18.22
N LEU A 330 11.75 27.26 19.18
CA LEU A 330 11.88 27.61 20.59
C LEU A 330 13.18 28.36 20.90
N ALA A 331 14.30 27.93 20.29
CA ALA A 331 15.61 28.55 20.48
C ALA A 331 15.62 30.01 20.02
N THR A 332 14.95 30.33 18.89
CA THR A 332 14.80 31.72 18.41
C THR A 332 14.09 32.64 19.42
N ARG A 333 13.31 32.06 20.34
CA ARG A 333 12.58 32.77 21.40
C ARG A 333 13.29 32.73 22.75
N GLY A 334 14.48 32.12 22.82
CA GLY A 334 15.26 31.97 24.05
C GLY A 334 14.82 30.83 24.96
N TYR A 335 14.05 29.87 24.44
CA TYR A 335 13.54 28.72 25.19
C TYR A 335 14.29 27.44 24.85
N ALA A 336 14.48 26.57 25.84
CA ALA A 336 14.98 25.22 25.64
C ALA A 336 13.82 24.22 25.45
N LEU A 337 14.09 23.12 24.75
CA LEU A 337 13.21 21.95 24.67
C LEU A 337 13.79 20.84 25.54
N VAL A 338 13.05 20.36 26.53
CA VAL A 338 13.50 19.35 27.50
C VAL A 338 12.58 18.15 27.46
N SER A 339 13.13 16.95 27.29
CA SER A 339 12.32 15.72 27.25
C SER A 339 12.06 15.15 28.65
N ALA A 340 10.83 14.73 28.91
CA ALA A 340 10.46 13.97 30.10
C ALA A 340 10.30 12.49 29.75
N ALA A 341 11.20 11.63 30.22
CA ALA A 341 11.21 10.19 29.91
C ALA A 341 10.34 9.34 30.84
N SER A 342 9.77 9.93 31.89
CA SER A 342 8.82 9.26 32.81
C SER A 342 7.81 10.26 33.36
N GLU A 343 6.65 9.78 33.83
CA GLU A 343 5.62 10.66 34.40
C GLU A 343 6.10 11.42 35.65
N TYR A 344 7.04 10.84 36.40
CA TYR A 344 7.68 11.52 37.53
C TYR A 344 8.53 12.72 37.06
N GLN A 345 9.33 12.53 36.00
CA GLN A 345 10.09 13.62 35.39
C GLN A 345 9.15 14.67 34.78
N LEU A 346 8.09 14.22 34.10
CA LEU A 346 7.08 15.10 33.53
C LEU A 346 6.46 15.99 34.60
N SER A 347 5.99 15.41 35.70
CA SER A 347 5.42 16.14 36.84
C SER A 347 6.39 17.16 37.44
N THR A 348 7.67 16.77 37.56
CA THR A 348 8.73 17.64 38.10
C THR A 348 9.03 18.81 37.18
N LEU A 349 9.21 18.56 35.88
CA LEU A 349 9.52 19.58 34.88
C LEU A 349 8.35 20.55 34.66
N LEU A 350 7.11 20.06 34.72
CA LEU A 350 5.90 20.88 34.61
C LEU A 350 5.72 21.88 35.76
N ALA A 351 6.52 21.80 36.83
CA ALA A 351 6.49 22.79 37.91
C ALA A 351 6.90 24.18 37.42
N ASN A 352 7.91 24.26 36.54
CA ASN A 352 8.53 25.51 36.07
C ASN A 352 8.52 25.66 34.53
N ALA A 353 7.92 24.72 33.80
CA ALA A 353 7.77 24.80 32.36
C ALA A 353 6.79 25.92 31.94
N THR A 354 6.98 26.45 30.73
CA THR A 354 6.00 27.36 30.10
C THR A 354 4.99 26.64 29.22
N GLY A 355 5.42 25.51 28.64
CA GLY A 355 4.55 24.67 27.85
C GLY A 355 4.91 23.19 27.92
N LEU A 356 4.00 22.38 27.41
CA LEU A 356 4.10 20.94 27.20
C LEU A 356 3.74 20.64 25.75
N VAL A 357 4.54 19.82 25.10
CA VAL A 357 4.27 19.25 23.79
C VAL A 357 4.10 17.75 23.94
N VAL A 358 2.93 17.25 23.56
CA VAL A 358 2.62 15.82 23.49
C VAL A 358 2.42 15.47 22.02
N VAL A 359 3.01 14.38 21.56
CA VAL A 359 2.95 13.99 20.14
C VAL A 359 2.69 12.50 20.05
N ASN A 360 1.55 12.11 19.48
CA ASN A 360 1.19 10.71 19.24
C ASN A 360 1.55 9.77 20.41
N PRO A 361 0.98 9.98 21.61
CA PRO A 361 1.22 9.06 22.72
C PRO A 361 0.69 7.68 22.37
N THR A 362 1.48 6.64 22.67
CA THR A 362 1.09 5.25 22.42
C THR A 362 0.70 4.51 23.69
N ALA A 363 1.02 5.08 24.86
CA ALA A 363 0.48 4.69 26.15
C ALA A 363 -0.47 5.77 26.72
N PRO A 364 -1.55 5.41 27.43
CA PRO A 364 -2.42 6.38 28.07
C PRO A 364 -1.71 7.06 29.25
N PHE A 365 -2.04 8.34 29.49
CA PHE A 365 -1.63 9.01 30.72
C PHE A 365 -2.24 8.33 31.95
N SER A 366 -1.44 8.09 32.98
CA SER A 366 -1.94 7.61 34.27
C SER A 366 -2.79 8.70 34.95
N ARG A 367 -3.50 8.33 36.02
CA ARG A 367 -4.25 9.31 36.83
C ARG A 367 -3.35 10.42 37.38
N ASP A 368 -2.12 10.09 37.75
CA ASP A 368 -1.16 11.05 38.28
C ASP A 368 -0.54 11.91 37.17
N GLY A 369 -0.28 11.32 36.00
CA GLY A 369 0.12 12.04 34.79
C GLY A 369 -0.93 13.08 34.37
N VAL A 370 -2.20 12.66 34.27
CA VAL A 370 -3.33 13.57 34.00
C VAL A 370 -3.39 14.69 35.05
N ARG A 371 -3.33 14.35 36.35
CA ARG A 371 -3.38 15.35 37.43
C ARG A 371 -2.21 16.35 37.33
N ALA A 372 -1.02 15.90 36.96
CA ALA A 372 0.13 16.78 36.77
C ALA A 372 -0.11 17.79 35.64
N VAL A 373 -0.64 17.34 34.50
CA VAL A 373 -0.98 18.22 33.36
C VAL A 373 -2.12 19.18 33.70
N LEU A 374 -3.18 18.72 34.37
CA LEU A 374 -4.29 19.57 34.81
C LEU A 374 -3.82 20.66 35.80
N ASN A 375 -3.00 20.29 36.78
CA ASN A 375 -2.45 21.25 37.72
C ASN A 375 -1.52 22.25 37.02
N ALA A 376 -0.75 21.81 36.02
CA ALA A 376 0.12 22.68 35.23
C ALA A 376 -0.69 23.67 34.40
N THR A 377 -1.71 23.20 33.69
CA THR A 377 -2.59 24.06 32.88
C THR A 377 -3.37 25.07 33.72
N ALA A 378 -3.80 24.70 34.93
CA ALA A 378 -4.41 25.63 35.89
C ALA A 378 -3.44 26.74 36.34
N ARG A 379 -2.13 26.46 36.41
CA ARG A 379 -1.09 27.48 36.69
C ARG A 379 -0.74 28.34 35.48
N GLY A 380 -1.26 28.03 34.29
CA GLY A 380 -0.97 28.77 33.06
C GLY A 380 -0.02 28.08 32.09
N VAL A 381 0.45 26.86 32.38
CA VAL A 381 1.24 26.06 31.42
C VAL A 381 0.37 25.69 30.23
N ARG A 382 0.88 25.87 29.02
CA ARG A 382 0.14 25.60 27.78
C ARG A 382 0.51 24.25 27.19
N VAL A 383 -0.48 23.50 26.73
CA VAL A 383 -0.29 22.16 26.17
C VAL A 383 -0.61 22.19 24.68
N ALA A 384 0.34 21.78 23.84
CA ALA A 384 0.10 21.48 22.44
C ALA A 384 0.15 19.95 22.25
N TYR A 385 -1.01 19.38 21.92
CA TYR A 385 -1.21 17.96 21.74
C TYR A 385 -1.35 17.67 20.25
N PHE A 386 -0.30 17.12 19.64
CA PHE A 386 -0.29 16.75 18.23
C PHE A 386 -0.70 15.28 18.08
N TYR A 387 -1.71 15.01 17.24
CA TYR A 387 -2.20 13.65 17.02
C TYR A 387 -2.49 13.35 15.55
N ASP A 388 -1.79 12.37 14.99
CA ASP A 388 -1.93 11.88 13.61
C ASP A 388 -2.29 10.38 13.63
N MET A 389 -3.57 10.08 13.41
CA MET A 389 -4.13 8.73 13.41
C MET A 389 -3.56 7.84 12.29
N ARG A 390 -2.96 8.45 11.25
CA ARG A 390 -2.31 7.74 10.13
C ARG A 390 -0.85 7.43 10.38
N ALA A 391 -0.23 7.91 11.45
CA ALA A 391 1.13 7.50 11.81
C ALA A 391 1.23 5.98 12.14
N SER A 392 0.13 5.23 11.99
CA SER A 392 -0.12 3.80 12.28
C SER A 392 1.11 2.89 12.30
N ALA A 393 1.31 2.23 13.44
CA ALA A 393 2.12 1.02 13.53
C ALA A 393 1.33 -0.16 12.96
N VAL A 394 2.01 -1.05 12.25
CA VAL A 394 1.45 -2.36 11.88
C VAL A 394 1.36 -3.19 13.16
N VAL A 395 0.15 -3.58 13.58
CA VAL A 395 -0.05 -4.44 14.75
C VAL A 395 -0.33 -5.86 14.29
N VAL A 396 0.37 -6.81 14.92
CA VAL A 396 0.19 -8.24 14.72
C VAL A 396 -0.57 -8.81 15.90
N SER A 397 -1.77 -9.33 15.65
CA SER A 397 -2.54 -10.11 16.62
C SER A 397 -2.79 -11.49 16.03
N SER A 398 -2.37 -12.54 16.75
CA SER A 398 -2.71 -13.92 16.39
C SER A 398 -2.26 -14.37 14.98
N GLY A 399 -1.10 -13.86 14.50
CA GLY A 399 -0.59 -14.19 13.17
C GLY A 399 -1.36 -13.52 12.01
N ALA A 400 -2.33 -12.66 12.31
CA ALA A 400 -2.97 -11.77 11.36
C ALA A 400 -2.44 -10.34 11.58
N ALA A 401 -1.85 -9.79 10.53
CA ALA A 401 -1.43 -8.40 10.51
C ALA A 401 -2.59 -7.54 10.00
N TYR A 402 -2.85 -6.45 10.69
CA TYR A 402 -3.86 -5.49 10.26
C TYR A 402 -3.17 -4.14 10.08
N VAL A 403 -3.50 -3.43 8.98
CA VAL A 403 -3.41 -1.96 9.00
C VAL A 403 -4.56 -1.52 9.88
N ALA A 404 -4.32 -1.59 11.19
CA ALA A 404 -5.11 -0.83 12.10
C ALA A 404 -4.85 0.64 11.71
N PRO A 405 -5.88 1.46 11.41
CA PRO A 405 -5.75 2.83 11.89
C PRO A 405 -5.37 2.68 13.36
N TYR A 406 -4.48 3.49 13.93
CA TYR A 406 -4.02 3.24 15.32
C TYR A 406 -5.17 2.84 16.27
N SER A 407 -6.41 3.27 16.01
CA SER A 407 -7.70 2.82 16.58
C SER A 407 -8.01 1.35 16.89
N LEU A 408 -7.30 0.31 16.43
CA LEU A 408 -7.49 -0.99 17.11
C LEU A 408 -6.80 -1.03 18.48
N PHE A 409 -5.83 -0.13 18.71
CA PHE A 409 -5.08 0.03 19.95
C PHE A 409 -4.79 1.49 20.35
N ALA A 410 -5.39 2.49 19.70
CA ALA A 410 -5.35 3.87 20.16
C ALA A 410 -6.15 3.87 21.44
N VAL A 411 -5.47 3.57 22.54
CA VAL A 411 -6.02 3.71 23.87
C VAL A 411 -6.44 5.16 23.92
N PHE A 412 -7.75 5.38 23.99
CA PHE A 412 -8.30 6.70 24.10
C PHE A 412 -7.58 7.40 25.24
N ASP A 413 -6.73 8.38 24.91
CA ASP A 413 -5.92 9.05 25.91
C ASP A 413 -6.87 9.78 26.85
N PRO A 414 -6.96 9.36 28.13
CA PRO A 414 -7.90 9.95 29.06
C PRO A 414 -7.65 11.44 29.23
N LEU A 415 -6.44 11.94 28.95
CA LEU A 415 -6.13 13.36 29.00
C LEU A 415 -7.10 14.21 28.17
N LEU A 416 -7.48 13.76 26.97
CA LEU A 416 -8.39 14.49 26.08
C LEU A 416 -9.79 14.66 26.69
N THR A 417 -10.31 13.65 27.39
CA THR A 417 -11.63 13.76 28.05
C THR A 417 -11.67 14.87 29.10
N TYR A 418 -10.58 15.10 29.85
CA TYR A 418 -10.54 16.17 30.85
C TYR A 418 -10.54 17.57 30.23
N PHE A 419 -10.25 17.68 28.94
CA PHE A 419 -10.36 18.92 28.16
C PHE A 419 -11.59 18.93 27.24
N ASN A 420 -12.62 18.11 27.55
CA ASN A 420 -13.88 18.04 26.80
C ASN A 420 -13.68 17.73 25.30
N MET A 421 -12.71 16.85 25.02
CA MET A 421 -12.40 16.33 23.70
C MET A 421 -12.61 14.81 23.70
N SER A 422 -13.29 14.30 22.68
CA SER A 422 -13.58 12.87 22.54
C SER A 422 -13.56 12.43 21.09
N GLY A 423 -13.25 11.15 20.86
CA GLY A 423 -13.20 10.56 19.52
C GLY A 423 -12.07 11.11 18.65
N LEU A 424 -11.32 10.24 17.99
CA LEU A 424 -10.29 10.61 17.02
C LEU A 424 -10.54 9.87 15.71
N ARG A 425 -10.50 10.59 14.58
CA ARG A 425 -10.82 10.04 13.27
C ARG A 425 -9.94 10.63 12.18
N ALA A 426 -9.43 9.81 11.26
CA ALA A 426 -8.61 10.30 10.15
C ALA A 426 -9.48 11.01 9.10
N VAL A 427 -9.08 12.21 8.68
CA VAL A 427 -9.77 13.05 7.69
C VAL A 427 -8.98 13.08 6.39
N TYR A 428 -9.66 12.84 5.27
CA TYR A 428 -9.09 12.76 3.93
C TYR A 428 -9.69 13.81 3.00
N ASN A 429 -8.94 14.18 1.97
CA ASN A 429 -9.43 15.08 0.94
C ASN A 429 -9.70 14.31 -0.35
N PHE A 430 -10.96 14.10 -0.68
CA PHE A 430 -11.39 13.27 -1.81
C PHE A 430 -12.08 14.14 -2.86
N THR A 431 -11.46 15.17 -3.43
CA THR A 431 -12.14 15.89 -4.52
C THR A 431 -11.99 15.12 -5.83
N ALA A 432 -13.10 14.66 -6.39
CA ALA A 432 -13.15 14.01 -7.69
C ALA A 432 -12.70 14.98 -8.81
N GLY A 433 -11.43 14.86 -9.22
CA GLY A 433 -10.85 15.42 -10.44
C GLY A 433 -10.55 16.94 -10.46
N GLY A 434 -9.32 17.28 -10.86
CA GLY A 434 -8.96 18.55 -11.50
C GLY A 434 -8.00 19.50 -10.76
N ALA A 435 -6.70 19.24 -10.88
CA ALA A 435 -5.60 20.18 -11.20
C ALA A 435 -4.81 20.91 -10.09
N ASN A 436 -4.88 20.52 -8.81
CA ASN A 436 -3.90 20.95 -7.79
C ASN A 436 -3.85 19.90 -6.67
N TYR A 437 -2.93 20.02 -5.70
CA TYR A 437 -2.73 19.13 -4.52
C TYR A 437 -4.00 18.65 -3.77
N THR A 438 -5.18 19.18 -4.13
CA THR A 438 -6.53 18.77 -3.72
C THR A 438 -6.90 17.32 -4.09
N GLU A 439 -6.22 16.68 -5.03
CA GLU A 439 -6.47 15.26 -5.41
C GLU A 439 -5.62 14.24 -4.64
N ASN A 440 -4.74 14.70 -3.76
CA ASN A 440 -4.05 13.79 -2.86
C ASN A 440 -4.96 13.52 -1.65
N TRP A 441 -5.48 12.30 -1.56
CA TRP A 441 -6.26 11.78 -0.43
C TRP A 441 -5.57 11.90 0.94
N GLN A 442 -4.29 12.27 0.95
CA GLN A 442 -3.51 12.55 2.13
C GLN A 442 -3.35 14.04 2.47
N PHE A 443 -3.78 15.00 1.65
CA PHE A 443 -3.64 16.43 1.96
C PHE A 443 -5.00 17.12 2.07
N VAL A 444 -5.31 17.63 3.26
CA VAL A 444 -6.54 18.36 3.55
C VAL A 444 -6.27 19.85 3.51
N ALA A 445 -6.89 20.53 2.54
CA ALA A 445 -6.89 21.98 2.49
C ALA A 445 -7.89 22.53 3.51
N VAL A 446 -7.38 23.32 4.45
CA VAL A 446 -8.18 23.88 5.54
C VAL A 446 -8.22 25.39 5.38
N ARG A 447 -9.42 25.94 5.25
CA ARG A 447 -9.63 27.38 5.29
C ARG A 447 -9.96 27.78 6.72
N PRO A 448 -9.04 28.44 7.45
CA PRO A 448 -9.30 28.94 8.79
C PRO A 448 -10.56 29.82 8.84
N ARG A 449 -11.36 29.63 9.89
CA ARG A 449 -12.56 30.44 10.17
C ARG A 449 -12.54 30.91 11.62
N GLY A 450 -13.06 32.10 11.86
CA GLY A 450 -13.20 32.68 13.20
C GLY A 450 -11.97 33.44 13.69
N ASN A 451 -12.12 34.09 14.85
CA ASN A 451 -11.09 34.91 15.48
C ASN A 451 -10.32 34.08 16.53
N TRP A 452 -9.43 33.20 16.05
CA TRP A 452 -8.53 32.43 16.89
C TRP A 452 -7.13 33.03 16.82
N THR A 453 -6.50 33.32 17.96
CA THR A 453 -5.16 33.92 18.01
C THR A 453 -4.10 33.07 17.31
N LEU A 454 -4.25 31.75 17.29
CA LEU A 454 -3.36 30.83 16.58
C LEU A 454 -3.48 30.93 15.05
N LEU A 455 -4.53 31.56 14.53
CA LEU A 455 -4.74 31.80 13.09
C LEU A 455 -4.30 33.20 12.64
N ARG A 456 -3.60 33.97 13.50
CA ARG A 456 -3.12 35.30 13.13
C ARG A 456 -2.21 35.22 11.89
N GLY A 457 -2.66 35.85 10.80
CA GLY A 457 -1.93 35.87 9.52
C GLY A 457 -1.89 34.52 8.80
N VAL A 458 -2.80 33.59 9.12
CA VAL A 458 -2.97 32.30 8.46
C VAL A 458 -4.22 32.38 7.57
N GLU A 459 -4.06 32.31 6.25
CA GLU A 459 -5.14 32.36 5.28
C GLU A 459 -5.53 30.97 4.76
N ARG A 460 -4.56 30.06 4.64
CA ARG A 460 -4.77 28.70 4.13
C ARG A 460 -3.78 27.72 4.74
N LEU A 461 -4.30 26.68 5.38
CA LEU A 461 -3.50 25.55 5.84
C LEU A 461 -3.61 24.38 4.87
N LEU A 462 -2.51 23.63 4.70
CA LEU A 462 -2.50 22.40 3.92
C LEU A 462 -1.97 21.27 4.80
N LEU A 463 -2.88 20.59 5.48
CA LEU A 463 -2.52 19.59 6.48
C LEU A 463 -2.38 18.20 5.85
N PHE A 464 -1.27 17.53 6.10
CA PHE A 464 -1.05 16.14 5.73
C PHE A 464 -1.73 15.20 6.73
N SER A 465 -2.67 14.43 6.22
CA SER A 465 -3.47 13.37 6.84
C SER A 465 -3.99 13.70 8.23
N PRO A 466 -4.66 14.86 8.42
CA PRO A 466 -5.02 15.26 9.76
C PRO A 466 -6.09 14.35 10.37
N SER A 467 -5.99 14.13 11.67
CA SER A 467 -7.04 13.62 12.53
C SER A 467 -8.02 14.73 12.89
N ALA A 468 -9.29 14.37 13.02
CA ALA A 468 -10.29 15.19 13.67
C ALA A 468 -10.61 14.68 15.06
N VAL A 469 -11.02 15.61 15.90
CA VAL A 469 -11.49 15.39 17.27
C VAL A 469 -12.91 15.94 17.43
N ALA A 470 -13.76 15.28 18.23
CA ALA A 470 -15.02 15.90 18.64
C ALA A 470 -14.75 16.81 19.84
N ALA A 471 -15.08 18.09 19.71
CA ALA A 471 -14.91 19.08 20.78
C ALA A 471 -16.02 20.13 20.71
N SER A 472 -16.58 20.48 21.86
CA SER A 472 -17.54 21.59 22.00
C SER A 472 -16.80 22.84 22.50
N THR A 473 -15.92 23.39 21.66
CA THR A 473 -15.15 24.61 21.95
C THR A 473 -15.44 25.73 20.95
N PRO A 474 -15.44 27.01 21.40
CA PRO A 474 -15.52 28.15 20.49
C PRO A 474 -14.30 28.33 19.59
N LEU A 475 -13.13 27.77 19.96
CA LEU A 475 -11.89 27.88 19.20
C LEU A 475 -11.58 26.56 18.50
N ARG A 476 -12.06 26.41 17.27
CA ARG A 476 -11.87 25.21 16.45
C ARG A 476 -11.55 25.56 15.00
N LEU A 477 -10.74 24.71 14.41
CA LEU A 477 -10.41 24.73 12.99
C LEU A 477 -11.08 23.52 12.35
N GLU A 478 -11.97 23.77 11.39
CA GLU A 478 -12.71 22.72 10.69
C GLU A 478 -12.22 22.59 9.26
N ALA A 479 -12.12 21.35 8.80
CA ALA A 479 -11.77 21.00 7.44
C ALA A 479 -12.89 20.21 6.79
N TRP A 480 -13.24 20.58 5.57
CA TRP A 480 -14.13 19.77 4.75
C TRP A 480 -13.36 18.57 4.18
N GLY A 481 -13.86 17.36 4.41
CA GLY A 481 -13.18 16.14 3.98
C GLY A 481 -14.07 14.91 4.09
N TYR A 482 -13.52 13.77 3.70
CA TYR A 482 -14.10 12.45 3.89
C TYR A 482 -13.43 11.76 5.08
N VAL A 483 -14.22 11.30 6.05
CA VAL A 483 -13.71 10.46 7.15
C VAL A 483 -14.11 9.02 6.88
N PHE A 484 -13.12 8.12 6.94
CA PHE A 484 -13.35 6.69 6.72
C PHE A 484 -14.41 6.15 7.70
N GLY A 485 -15.45 5.51 7.17
CA GLY A 485 -16.59 4.99 7.93
C GLY A 485 -17.67 6.00 8.29
N TYR A 486 -17.46 7.30 8.08
CA TYR A 486 -18.43 8.35 8.43
C TYR A 486 -18.86 9.24 7.27
N GLY A 487 -18.13 9.22 6.16
CA GLY A 487 -18.53 9.94 4.95
C GLY A 487 -18.01 11.37 4.88
N TRP A 488 -18.59 12.14 3.97
CA TRP A 488 -18.28 13.55 3.76
C TRP A 488 -18.82 14.45 4.86
N GLY A 489 -18.01 15.43 5.28
CA GLY A 489 -18.45 16.40 6.26
C GLY A 489 -17.38 17.44 6.61
N ASN A 490 -17.75 18.31 7.54
CA ASN A 490 -16.84 19.29 8.12
C ASN A 490 -16.34 18.76 9.48
N TYR A 491 -15.03 18.57 9.61
CA TYR A 491 -14.42 17.87 10.72
C TYR A 491 -13.43 18.79 11.46
N THR A 492 -13.49 18.81 12.79
CA THR A 492 -12.61 19.65 13.62
C THR A 492 -11.20 19.05 13.69
N VAL A 493 -10.25 19.63 12.96
CA VAL A 493 -8.85 19.16 12.85
C VAL A 493 -7.89 19.87 13.82
N ALA A 494 -8.31 20.97 14.44
CA ALA A 494 -7.63 21.54 15.61
C ALA A 494 -8.65 22.19 16.54
N ALA A 495 -8.42 22.13 17.85
CA ALA A 495 -9.34 22.63 18.86
C ALA A 495 -8.56 23.14 20.08
N GLN A 496 -8.97 24.27 20.65
CA GLN A 496 -8.37 24.83 21.86
C GLN A 496 -9.40 24.96 22.98
N VAL A 497 -9.08 24.44 24.16
CA VAL A 497 -9.88 24.56 25.39
C VAL A 497 -8.98 25.10 26.49
N GLY A 498 -9.15 26.38 26.84
CA GLY A 498 -8.29 27.06 27.81
C GLY A 498 -6.82 27.01 27.42
N ASN A 499 -5.98 26.41 28.28
CA ASN A 499 -4.55 26.25 28.06
C ASN A 499 -4.18 24.93 27.35
N PHE A 500 -5.13 24.23 26.74
CA PHE A 500 -4.90 22.99 26.00
C PHE A 500 -5.29 23.15 24.53
N THR A 501 -4.39 22.84 23.60
CA THR A 501 -4.63 22.88 22.16
C THR A 501 -4.36 21.52 21.55
N PHE A 502 -5.37 20.93 20.94
CA PHE A 502 -5.26 19.75 20.08
C PHE A 502 -5.00 20.17 18.64
N ILE A 503 -4.06 19.50 17.99
CA ILE A 503 -3.71 19.69 16.58
C ILE A 503 -3.63 18.31 15.92
N GLY A 504 -4.52 18.07 14.97
CA GLY A 504 -4.72 16.77 14.35
C GLY A 504 -3.60 16.30 13.43
N THR A 505 -2.38 16.80 13.50
CA THR A 505 -1.29 16.35 12.62
C THR A 505 0.03 16.79 13.19
N VAL A 506 1.02 15.90 13.25
CA VAL A 506 2.42 16.29 13.52
C VAL A 506 3.22 16.40 12.24
N ARG A 507 2.93 15.55 11.25
CA ARG A 507 3.67 15.45 10.00
C ARG A 507 3.55 16.70 9.14
N SER A 508 2.46 17.47 9.28
CA SER A 508 2.31 18.77 8.62
C SER A 508 3.33 19.82 9.08
N PHE A 509 4.00 19.59 10.23
CA PHE A 509 4.97 20.50 10.84
C PHE A 509 6.39 19.94 10.86
N THR A 510 6.65 18.90 10.07
CA THR A 510 8.01 18.47 9.74
C THR A 510 8.51 19.29 8.53
N PRO A 511 9.84 19.26 8.23
CA PRO A 511 10.38 19.83 7.00
C PRO A 511 9.59 19.40 5.75
N TYR A 512 9.63 20.23 4.72
CA TYR A 512 8.83 20.14 3.49
C TYR A 512 7.32 20.33 3.65
N PHE A 513 6.65 19.68 4.60
CA PHE A 513 5.20 19.86 4.81
C PHE A 513 4.89 21.19 5.51
N ILE A 514 5.79 21.65 6.38
CA ILE A 514 5.63 22.93 7.07
C ILE A 514 5.67 24.13 6.12
N THR A 515 6.29 24.01 4.94
CA THR A 515 6.34 25.08 3.94
C THR A 515 5.09 25.13 3.05
N GLN A 516 4.17 24.17 3.19
CA GLN A 516 2.95 24.13 2.40
C GLN A 516 1.89 25.07 2.99
N GLY A 517 1.30 25.91 2.14
CA GLY A 517 0.37 26.96 2.58
C GLY A 517 0.97 27.81 3.70
N ASP A 518 0.17 28.10 4.73
CA ASP A 518 0.57 28.87 5.91
C ASP A 518 0.91 27.98 7.12
N ASN A 519 1.24 26.70 6.90
CA ASN A 519 1.53 25.74 7.98
C ASN A 519 2.63 26.26 8.93
N TRP A 520 3.71 26.83 8.38
CA TRP A 520 4.78 27.41 9.19
C TRP A 520 4.29 28.58 10.02
N ARG A 521 3.46 29.47 9.45
CA ARG A 521 2.90 30.60 10.20
C ARG A 521 2.05 30.10 11.37
N PHE A 522 1.19 29.13 11.13
CA PHE A 522 0.39 28.50 12.20
C PHE A 522 1.27 27.85 13.27
N PHE A 523 2.31 27.12 12.86
CA PHE A 523 3.25 26.51 13.80
C PHE A 523 3.99 27.55 14.65
N LYS A 524 4.44 28.66 14.06
CA LYS A 524 5.03 29.80 14.80
C LYS A 524 4.05 30.37 15.81
N ASN A 525 2.79 30.56 15.43
CA ASN A 525 1.76 31.02 16.36
C ASN A 525 1.55 30.05 17.53
N VAL A 526 1.61 28.74 17.28
CA VAL A 526 1.55 27.70 18.33
C VAL A 526 2.76 27.79 19.25
N VAL A 527 3.96 27.96 18.71
CA VAL A 527 5.19 28.12 19.50
C VAL A 527 5.15 29.41 20.33
N ASP A 528 4.74 30.53 19.73
CA ASP A 528 4.54 31.82 20.42
C ASP A 528 3.55 31.68 21.57
N TRP A 529 2.47 30.95 21.34
CA TRP A 529 1.49 30.62 22.38
C TRP A 529 2.12 29.74 23.46
N LEU A 530 2.84 28.67 23.14
CA LEU A 530 3.49 27.83 24.16
C LEU A 530 4.43 28.59 25.09
N VAL A 531 5.09 29.65 24.61
CA VAL A 531 6.12 30.38 25.37
C VAL A 531 5.71 31.76 25.88
N GLU A 532 4.50 32.22 25.58
CA GLU A 532 4.03 33.56 25.96
C GLU A 532 4.21 33.81 27.47
N LYS A 533 4.88 34.90 27.85
CA LYS A 533 5.19 35.20 29.26
C LYS A 533 3.91 35.53 30.04
N ARG A 534 3.67 34.80 31.14
CA ARG A 534 2.51 34.98 32.04
C ARG A 534 2.94 34.76 33.49
N PRO A 535 2.24 35.33 34.48
CA PRO A 535 2.43 34.93 35.87
C PRO A 535 1.97 33.48 36.03
N ILE A 536 2.92 32.55 36.07
CA ILE A 536 2.65 31.16 36.46
C ILE A 536 2.42 31.19 37.97
N ALA A 537 1.22 30.83 38.43
CA ALA A 537 0.92 30.79 39.86
C ALA A 537 1.90 29.80 40.53
N LYS A 538 2.83 30.30 41.35
CA LYS A 538 3.83 29.44 42.00
C LYS A 538 3.16 28.45 42.92
N LYS A 539 3.64 27.20 42.92
CA LYS A 539 3.24 26.19 43.91
C LYS A 539 3.73 26.67 45.29
N LEU A 540 2.80 27.01 46.19
CA LEU A 540 3.10 27.24 47.60
C LEU A 540 3.32 25.87 48.26
N GLY A 541 4.57 25.42 48.36
CA GLY A 541 4.99 24.29 49.19
C GLY A 541 4.33 22.92 48.89
N PRO A 542 4.70 21.86 49.65
CA PRO A 542 4.07 20.55 49.52
C PRO A 542 2.66 20.63 50.12
N VAL A 543 1.65 20.59 49.26
CA VAL A 543 0.26 20.49 49.71
C VAL A 543 0.02 19.05 50.14
N SER A 544 -0.20 18.87 51.44
CA SER A 544 -0.70 17.66 52.06
C SER A 544 -1.95 17.16 51.32
N ALA A 545 -1.99 15.85 51.10
CA ALA A 545 -3.13 15.18 50.49
C ALA A 545 -4.40 15.50 51.28
N VAL A 546 -5.38 16.12 50.61
CA VAL A 546 -6.78 16.03 51.02
C VAL A 546 -7.45 15.15 49.97
N ILE A 547 -7.63 13.89 50.35
CA ILE A 547 -8.48 12.93 49.67
C ILE A 547 -9.92 13.42 49.91
N TYR A 548 -10.64 13.79 48.86
CA TYR A 548 -12.09 13.81 48.91
C TYR A 548 -12.59 12.44 48.48
N THR A 549 -12.98 11.63 49.46
CA THR A 549 -13.91 10.51 49.26
C THR A 549 -15.32 11.08 49.24
N GLY A 550 -16.04 10.84 48.14
CA GLY A 550 -17.43 11.22 47.93
C GLY A 550 -17.79 11.07 46.47
#